data_AF-A0A5N9A8Q9-F1
#
_entry.id   AF-A0A5N9A8Q9-F1
#
_cell.length_a   1.000
_cell.length_b   1.000
_cell.length_c   1.000
_cell.angle_alpha   90.00
_cell.angle_beta   90.00
_cell.angle_gamma   90.00
#
_symmetry.space_group_name_H-M   'P 1'
#
loop_
_entity.id
_entity.type
_entity.pdbx_description
1 polymer ?
#
loop_
_entity_poly.entity_id
_entity_poly.type
_entity_poly.pdbx_seq_one_letter_code
_entity_poly.pdbx_strand_id
1 'polypeptide(L)'
;MFENVAEHIDEAVRLAERCPEKYQIPCFQALIGVLAQSDALPVSLSPGNSHAANGNGDKQAAGLENAISGGGLSRPAPSNDRALVFLEQHQIPSGSLSRVYHLDGNSYRIIVKDLREKTNSKKQVKLALLLGVGGLLIGEQPVFSKERLIETCREYGAYDAPNFASHMKKQRDLFISQGNEWSLTVPAQQRAADAIKDLAA
;
A
#
# COMPACT_ATOMS: atom_id res chain seq x y z
N MET A 1 5.19 -24.85 5.92
CA MET A 1 5.01 -23.53 5.27
C MET A 1 6.32 -22.94 4.70
N PHE A 2 7.42 -23.71 4.60
CA PHE A 2 8.62 -23.30 3.83
C PHE A 2 9.37 -24.51 3.20
N GLU A 3 8.84 -25.73 3.33
CA GLU A 3 9.49 -26.97 2.87
C GLU A 3 9.89 -26.90 1.39
N ASN A 4 9.00 -26.43 0.51
CA ASN A 4 9.29 -26.26 -0.92
C ASN A 4 10.43 -25.27 -1.21
N VAL A 5 10.60 -24.23 -0.39
CA VAL A 5 11.70 -23.25 -0.57
C VAL A 5 13.04 -23.89 -0.19
N ALA A 6 13.07 -24.70 0.87
CA ALA A 6 14.27 -25.41 1.29
C ALA A 6 14.74 -26.44 0.25
N GLU A 7 13.81 -27.14 -0.43
CA GLU A 7 14.16 -28.11 -1.48
C GLU A 7 14.74 -27.48 -2.76
N HIS A 8 14.37 -26.22 -3.06
CA HIS A 8 14.71 -25.56 -4.34
C HIS A 8 15.74 -24.43 -4.19
N ILE A 9 16.28 -24.20 -2.98
CA ILE A 9 17.21 -23.10 -2.70
C ILE A 9 18.53 -23.24 -3.47
N ASP A 10 19.09 -24.44 -3.55
CA ASP A 10 20.36 -24.70 -4.24
C ASP A 10 20.24 -24.47 -5.76
N GLU A 11 19.08 -24.80 -6.34
CA GLU A 11 18.79 -24.50 -7.75
C GLU A 11 18.62 -22.98 -7.98
N ALA A 12 17.98 -22.27 -7.06
CA ALA A 12 17.86 -20.81 -7.12
C ALA A 12 19.23 -20.12 -7.03
N VAL A 13 20.14 -20.59 -6.17
CA VAL A 13 21.54 -20.11 -6.11
C VAL A 13 22.23 -20.37 -7.45
N ARG A 14 22.20 -21.61 -7.95
CA ARG A 14 22.84 -22.01 -9.22
C ARG A 14 22.36 -21.20 -10.43
N LEU A 15 21.09 -20.80 -10.44
CA LEU A 15 20.52 -19.94 -11.49
C LEU A 15 20.95 -18.47 -11.32
N ALA A 16 20.99 -17.96 -10.09
CA ALA A 16 21.44 -16.60 -9.81
C ALA A 16 22.93 -16.39 -10.13
N GLU A 17 23.81 -17.36 -9.83
CA GLU A 17 25.24 -17.30 -10.14
C GLU A 17 25.55 -17.22 -11.64
N ARG A 18 24.64 -17.72 -12.49
CA ARG A 18 24.75 -17.59 -13.97
C ARG A 18 24.45 -16.18 -14.47
N CYS A 19 23.92 -15.29 -13.63
CA CYS A 19 23.76 -13.88 -13.97
C CYS A 19 25.08 -13.10 -13.77
N PRO A 20 25.31 -12.02 -14.55
CA PRO A 20 26.38 -11.08 -14.25
C PRO A 20 26.26 -10.53 -12.82
N GLU A 21 27.39 -10.35 -12.13
CA GLU A 21 27.50 -9.98 -10.70
C GLU A 21 26.47 -8.92 -10.24
N LYS A 22 26.35 -7.82 -11.00
CA LYS A 22 25.38 -6.72 -10.78
C LYS A 22 23.90 -7.11 -10.75
N TYR A 23 23.55 -8.34 -11.14
CA TYR A 23 22.19 -8.87 -11.20
C TYR A 23 21.98 -10.15 -10.38
N GLN A 24 23.03 -10.73 -9.77
CA GLN A 24 22.92 -11.99 -9.03
C GLN A 24 21.97 -11.87 -7.83
N ILE A 25 22.13 -10.82 -7.02
CA ILE A 25 21.25 -10.55 -5.85
C ILE A 25 19.79 -10.28 -6.29
N PRO A 26 19.50 -9.37 -7.24
CA PRO A 26 18.14 -9.21 -7.78
C PRO A 26 17.53 -10.49 -8.36
N CYS A 27 18.32 -11.30 -9.08
CA CYS A 27 17.85 -12.55 -9.66
C CYS A 27 17.50 -13.59 -8.58
N PHE A 28 18.37 -13.76 -7.58
CA PHE A 28 18.11 -14.65 -6.45
C PHE A 28 16.85 -14.24 -5.68
N GLN A 29 16.68 -12.94 -5.38
CA GLN A 29 15.48 -12.44 -4.72
C GLN A 29 14.20 -12.71 -5.53
N ALA A 30 14.24 -12.55 -6.86
CA ALA A 30 13.12 -12.88 -7.73
C ALA A 30 12.79 -14.39 -7.73
N LEU A 31 13.82 -15.25 -7.78
CA LEU A 31 13.66 -16.71 -7.75
C LEU A 31 13.04 -17.21 -6.44
N ILE A 32 13.55 -16.75 -5.28
CA ILE A 32 12.96 -17.05 -3.97
C ILE A 32 11.52 -16.53 -3.87
N GLY A 33 11.23 -15.35 -4.44
CA GLY A 33 9.87 -14.80 -4.50
C GLY A 33 8.89 -15.69 -5.27
N VAL A 34 9.32 -16.34 -6.36
CA VAL A 34 8.48 -17.29 -7.12
C VAL A 34 8.29 -18.61 -6.37
N LEU A 35 9.35 -19.14 -5.75
CA LEU A 35 9.28 -20.37 -4.94
C LEU A 35 8.34 -20.21 -3.75
N ALA A 36 8.38 -19.08 -3.04
CA ALA A 36 7.48 -18.78 -1.93
C ALA A 36 6.00 -18.57 -2.35
N GLN A 37 5.75 -18.14 -3.59
CA GLN A 37 4.39 -17.98 -4.14
C GLN A 37 3.79 -19.28 -4.69
N SER A 38 4.60 -20.34 -4.85
CA SER A 38 4.15 -21.60 -5.46
C SER A 38 3.22 -22.42 -4.55
N ASP A 39 3.05 -22.03 -3.28
CA ASP A 39 2.05 -22.59 -2.35
C ASP A 39 0.61 -22.06 -2.61
N ALA A 40 0.44 -21.06 -3.49
CA ALA A 40 -0.81 -20.31 -3.64
C ALA A 40 -1.63 -20.61 -4.92
N LEU A 41 -1.25 -21.60 -5.74
CA LEU A 41 -2.03 -22.01 -6.93
C LEU A 41 -2.03 -23.53 -7.13
N PRO A 42 -3.17 -24.15 -7.50
CA PRO A 42 -3.20 -25.56 -7.88
C PRO A 42 -2.50 -25.75 -9.23
N VAL A 43 -1.47 -26.61 -9.24
CA VAL A 43 -0.89 -27.14 -10.47
C VAL A 43 -1.96 -27.90 -11.25
N SER A 44 -2.32 -27.38 -12.43
CA SER A 44 -2.98 -28.16 -13.47
C SER A 44 -2.05 -28.27 -14.67
N LEU A 45 -1.09 -29.19 -14.55
CA LEU A 45 -0.29 -29.68 -15.67
C LEU A 45 -0.88 -31.02 -16.14
N SER A 46 -1.58 -31.01 -17.27
CA SER A 46 -1.72 -32.21 -18.10
C SER A 46 -2.02 -31.86 -19.57
N PRO A 47 -1.60 -32.69 -20.54
CA PRO A 47 -1.67 -32.39 -21.96
C PRO A 47 -3.05 -32.75 -22.54
N GLY A 48 -3.42 -32.14 -23.68
CA GLY A 48 -4.75 -32.31 -24.27
C GLY A 48 -4.93 -33.54 -25.16
N ASN A 49 -6.20 -33.90 -25.43
CA ASN A 49 -6.69 -34.11 -26.79
C ASN A 49 -8.24 -34.11 -26.91
N SER A 50 -8.68 -33.35 -27.91
CA SER A 50 -9.90 -33.31 -28.75
C SER A 50 -11.06 -34.35 -28.69
N HIS A 51 -12.23 -33.87 -29.19
CA HIS A 51 -13.49 -34.55 -29.64
C HIS A 51 -14.55 -34.95 -28.56
N ALA A 52 -15.88 -34.83 -28.76
CA ALA A 52 -16.69 -34.15 -29.80
C ALA A 52 -18.20 -33.95 -29.43
N ALA A 53 -18.81 -32.88 -29.99
CA ALA A 53 -20.19 -32.70 -30.53
C ALA A 53 -21.54 -32.99 -29.79
N ASN A 54 -22.52 -32.09 -30.04
CA ASN A 54 -24.01 -32.14 -29.84
C ASN A 54 -24.55 -32.19 -28.38
N GLY A 55 -25.65 -31.53 -27.96
CA GLY A 55 -26.67 -30.65 -28.60
C GLY A 55 -28.09 -30.96 -28.05
N ASN A 56 -29.11 -30.09 -27.94
CA ASN A 56 -29.29 -28.63 -28.16
C ASN A 56 -30.63 -28.11 -27.52
N GLY A 57 -30.79 -26.80 -27.24
CA GLY A 57 -32.05 -26.13 -26.84
C GLY A 57 -31.93 -25.23 -25.58
N ASP A 58 -31.90 -23.90 -25.67
CA ASP A 58 -33.05 -22.94 -25.69
C ASP A 58 -33.91 -22.97 -24.39
N LYS A 59 -34.12 -21.91 -23.59
CA LYS A 59 -34.06 -20.43 -23.82
C LYS A 59 -33.99 -19.60 -22.51
N GLN A 60 -33.57 -18.33 -22.65
CA GLN A 60 -33.81 -17.17 -21.74
C GLN A 60 -33.09 -17.13 -20.36
N ALA A 61 -32.57 -16.00 -19.84
CA ALA A 61 -32.53 -14.62 -20.36
C ALA A 61 -31.34 -13.78 -19.82
N ALA A 62 -30.93 -12.79 -20.62
CA ALA A 62 -30.37 -11.46 -20.29
C ALA A 62 -29.24 -11.30 -19.24
N GLY A 63 -28.08 -10.79 -19.70
CA GLY A 63 -27.03 -10.23 -18.83
C GLY A 63 -25.67 -10.05 -19.53
N LEU A 64 -25.47 -8.92 -20.22
CA LEU A 64 -24.13 -8.40 -20.55
C LEU A 64 -23.32 -8.19 -19.23
N GLU A 65 -21.99 -8.22 -19.16
CA GLU A 65 -20.97 -7.89 -20.16
C GLU A 65 -19.56 -8.49 -19.87
N ASN A 66 -18.99 -9.12 -20.90
CA ASN A 66 -17.58 -9.13 -21.33
C ASN A 66 -16.43 -8.89 -20.30
N ALA A 67 -15.94 -9.95 -19.66
CA ALA A 67 -14.67 -9.93 -18.91
C ALA A 67 -13.51 -10.51 -19.75
N ILE A 68 -12.90 -9.69 -20.63
CA ILE A 68 -11.67 -10.05 -21.36
C ILE A 68 -10.64 -8.92 -21.29
N SER A 69 -9.42 -9.28 -20.90
CA SER A 69 -8.16 -8.52 -20.99
C SER A 69 -8.03 -7.20 -20.23
N GLY A 70 -7.24 -7.26 -19.17
CA GLY A 70 -6.59 -6.09 -18.57
C GLY A 70 -5.37 -6.54 -17.77
N GLY A 71 -4.20 -6.59 -18.39
CA GLY A 71 -2.93 -6.85 -17.70
C GLY A 71 -2.63 -5.73 -16.70
N GLY A 72 -3.09 -5.91 -15.46
CA GLY A 72 -3.03 -4.91 -14.41
C GLY A 72 -1.77 -5.07 -13.57
N LEU A 73 -0.81 -4.17 -13.81
CA LEU A 73 0.34 -3.83 -12.94
C LEU A 73 0.25 -4.40 -11.52
N SER A 74 1.27 -5.16 -11.11
CA SER A 74 1.48 -5.58 -9.72
C SER A 74 1.56 -4.34 -8.81
N ARG A 75 0.41 -3.85 -8.36
CA ARG A 75 0.31 -2.78 -7.38
C ARG A 75 0.79 -3.35 -6.06
N PRO A 76 1.81 -2.76 -5.39
CA PRO A 76 2.22 -3.22 -4.08
C PRO A 76 1.03 -3.09 -3.13
N ALA A 77 0.42 -4.22 -2.78
CA ALA A 77 -0.38 -4.32 -1.58
C ALA A 77 0.54 -4.01 -0.39
N PRO A 78 0.06 -3.36 0.68
CA PRO A 78 0.89 -3.13 1.85
C PRO A 78 1.35 -4.49 2.39
N SER A 79 2.65 -4.77 2.30
CA SER A 79 3.28 -6.04 2.68
C SER A 79 3.44 -6.16 4.20
N ASN A 80 2.43 -5.68 4.93
CA ASN A 80 2.52 -5.32 6.34
C ASN A 80 1.17 -5.62 7.00
N ASP A 81 1.19 -6.61 7.89
CA ASP A 81 0.01 -7.14 8.59
C ASP A 81 -0.77 -6.04 9.33
N ARG A 82 -0.05 -5.13 10.03
CA ARG A 82 -0.67 -4.01 10.75
C ARG A 82 -1.34 -3.00 9.83
N ALA A 83 -0.79 -2.77 8.63
CA ALA A 83 -1.42 -1.92 7.65
C ALA A 83 -2.72 -2.53 7.12
N LEU A 84 -2.75 -3.84 6.88
CA LEU A 84 -3.96 -4.56 6.46
C LEU A 84 -5.05 -4.48 7.55
N VAL A 85 -4.70 -4.76 8.81
CA VAL A 85 -5.61 -4.65 9.97
C VAL A 85 -6.18 -3.22 10.10
N PHE A 86 -5.36 -2.17 9.93
CA PHE A 86 -5.85 -0.78 9.95
C PHE A 86 -6.86 -0.51 8.83
N LEU A 87 -6.61 -0.99 7.61
CA LEU A 87 -7.52 -0.79 6.47
C LEU A 87 -8.85 -1.52 6.65
N GLU A 88 -8.83 -2.73 7.19
CA GLU A 88 -10.03 -3.51 7.51
C GLU A 88 -10.82 -2.86 8.67
N GLN A 89 -10.16 -2.60 9.81
CA GLN A 89 -10.75 -2.00 11.00
C GLN A 89 -11.45 -0.68 10.68
N HIS A 90 -10.83 0.17 9.85
CA HIS A 90 -11.41 1.45 9.45
C HIS A 90 -12.19 1.40 8.14
N GLN A 91 -12.40 0.22 7.53
CA GLN A 91 -13.16 0.04 6.28
C GLN A 91 -12.70 0.98 5.15
N ILE A 92 -11.39 1.03 4.89
CA ILE A 92 -10.78 1.85 3.83
C ILE A 92 -10.63 0.98 2.58
N PRO A 93 -11.34 1.27 1.46
CA PRO A 93 -11.16 0.52 0.23
C PRO A 93 -9.72 0.64 -0.30
N SER A 94 -9.13 -0.45 -0.79
CA SER A 94 -7.76 -0.44 -1.33
C SER A 94 -7.59 0.53 -2.51
N GLY A 95 -8.67 0.82 -3.25
CA GLY A 95 -8.70 1.86 -4.28
C GLY A 95 -8.52 3.28 -3.73
N SER A 96 -9.04 3.56 -2.53
CA SER A 96 -8.91 4.86 -1.86
C SER A 96 -7.47 5.17 -1.48
N LEU A 97 -6.72 4.18 -0.98
CA LEU A 97 -5.28 4.33 -0.73
C LEU A 97 -4.54 4.81 -1.99
N SER A 98 -4.76 4.17 -3.14
CA SER A 98 -4.06 4.52 -4.39
C SER A 98 -4.45 5.89 -4.98
N ARG A 99 -5.48 6.56 -4.44
CA ARG A 99 -5.82 7.96 -4.77
C ARG A 99 -5.14 8.97 -3.85
N VAL A 100 -4.75 8.54 -2.64
CA VAL A 100 -4.17 9.39 -1.60
C VAL A 100 -2.65 9.26 -1.53
N TYR A 101 -2.13 8.05 -1.73
CA TYR A 101 -0.71 7.73 -1.66
C TYR A 101 -0.19 7.10 -2.96
N HIS A 102 1.03 7.48 -3.31
CA HIS A 102 1.91 6.66 -4.12
C HIS A 102 2.84 5.89 -3.17
N LEU A 103 2.83 4.56 -3.27
CA LEU A 103 3.68 3.66 -2.48
C LEU A 103 4.74 3.07 -3.41
N ASP A 104 6.01 3.17 -3.02
CA ASP A 104 7.16 2.65 -3.76
C ASP A 104 8.11 1.95 -2.79
N GLY A 105 7.97 0.63 -2.70
CA GLY A 105 8.67 -0.21 -1.72
C GLY A 105 8.48 0.27 -0.28
N ASN A 106 9.59 0.60 0.38
CA ASN A 106 9.63 1.16 1.74
C ASN A 106 9.45 2.70 1.79
N SER A 107 8.94 3.32 0.72
CA SER A 107 8.71 4.77 0.67
C SER A 107 7.27 5.12 0.25
N TYR A 108 6.82 6.30 0.64
CA TYR A 108 5.52 6.82 0.23
C TYR A 108 5.55 8.33 -0.02
N ARG A 109 4.63 8.77 -0.89
CA ARG A 109 4.31 10.18 -1.11
C ARG A 109 2.79 10.38 -1.12
N ILE A 110 2.32 11.45 -0.47
CA ILE A 110 0.92 11.89 -0.58
C ILE A 110 0.76 12.55 -1.96
N ILE A 111 -0.23 12.12 -2.75
CA ILE A 111 -0.47 12.55 -4.14
C ILE A 111 -1.80 13.29 -4.33
N VAL A 112 -2.51 13.56 -3.25
CA VAL A 112 -3.77 14.31 -3.25
C VAL A 112 -3.54 15.73 -3.77
N LYS A 113 -4.35 16.21 -4.72
CA LYS A 113 -4.24 17.57 -5.28
C LYS A 113 -4.80 18.65 -4.35
N ASP A 114 -5.95 18.41 -3.73
CA ASP A 114 -6.58 19.33 -2.77
C ASP A 114 -6.90 18.60 -1.47
N LEU A 115 -6.40 19.13 -0.36
CA LEU A 115 -6.66 18.62 0.99
C LEU A 115 -8.08 18.92 1.48
N ARG A 116 -8.88 19.69 0.73
CA ARG A 116 -10.26 20.09 1.07
C ARG A 116 -10.33 20.81 2.41
N GLU A 117 -9.34 21.66 2.70
CA GLU A 117 -9.23 22.42 3.95
C GLU A 117 -9.03 23.92 3.74
N LYS A 118 -9.81 24.71 4.47
CA LYS A 118 -9.87 26.18 4.30
C LYS A 118 -8.70 26.94 4.95
N THR A 119 -8.00 26.37 5.93
CA THR A 119 -6.95 27.08 6.68
C THR A 119 -5.66 26.27 6.76
N ASN A 120 -4.52 26.97 6.82
CA ASN A 120 -3.20 26.34 6.92
C ASN A 120 -3.08 25.44 8.15
N SER A 121 -3.61 25.87 9.31
CA SER A 121 -3.67 25.03 10.51
C SER A 121 -4.39 23.69 10.26
N LYS A 122 -5.55 23.69 9.57
CA LYS A 122 -6.25 22.43 9.27
C LYS A 122 -5.53 21.59 8.21
N LYS A 123 -4.92 22.22 7.20
CA LYS A 123 -4.07 21.55 6.21
C LYS A 123 -2.87 20.85 6.90
N GLN A 124 -2.17 21.53 7.79
CA GLN A 124 -1.05 20.97 8.57
C GLN A 124 -1.49 19.75 9.38
N VAL A 125 -2.62 19.83 10.08
CA VAL A 125 -3.18 18.68 10.82
C VAL A 125 -3.57 17.54 9.90
N LYS A 126 -4.26 17.80 8.78
CA LYS A 126 -4.64 16.74 7.82
C LYS A 126 -3.40 16.08 7.19
N LEU A 127 -2.36 16.84 6.86
CA LEU A 127 -1.08 16.28 6.39
C LEU A 127 -0.40 15.44 7.48
N ALA A 128 -0.39 15.88 8.73
CA ALA A 128 0.16 15.11 9.85
C ALA A 128 -0.56 13.77 10.05
N LEU A 129 -1.90 13.76 9.94
CA LEU A 129 -2.70 12.53 9.95
C LEU A 129 -2.33 11.58 8.81
N LEU A 130 -2.18 12.11 7.59
CA LEU A 130 -1.80 11.31 6.41
C LEU A 130 -0.35 10.78 6.49
N LEU A 131 0.60 11.58 7.00
CA LEU A 131 1.98 11.13 7.20
C LEU A 131 2.07 10.01 8.24
N GLY A 132 1.31 10.10 9.34
CA GLY A 132 1.25 9.02 10.32
C GLY A 132 0.70 7.72 9.72
N VAL A 133 -0.37 7.76 8.94
CA VAL A 133 -0.85 6.55 8.23
C VAL A 133 0.17 6.08 7.19
N GLY A 134 0.81 6.98 6.44
CA GLY A 134 1.89 6.63 5.53
C GLY A 134 3.02 5.86 6.22
N GLY A 135 3.44 6.30 7.42
CA GLY A 135 4.39 5.58 8.28
C GLY A 135 3.92 4.18 8.65
N LEU A 136 2.63 4.02 8.99
CA LEU A 136 2.04 2.71 9.27
C LEU A 136 2.07 1.77 8.05
N LEU A 137 1.82 2.30 6.84
CA LEU A 137 1.84 1.52 5.60
C LEU A 137 3.22 0.96 5.27
N ILE A 138 4.31 1.71 5.53
CA ILE A 138 5.70 1.30 5.18
C ILE A 138 6.53 0.75 6.35
N GLY A 139 6.12 0.98 7.60
CA GLY A 139 6.99 0.86 8.78
C GLY A 139 6.28 0.44 10.07
N GLU A 140 5.10 -0.21 9.96
CA GLU A 140 4.34 -0.83 11.06
C GLU A 140 3.79 0.09 12.16
N GLN A 141 4.25 1.34 12.24
CA GLN A 141 3.89 2.27 13.30
C GLN A 141 3.33 3.56 12.71
N PRO A 142 2.27 4.14 13.30
CA PRO A 142 1.64 5.34 12.79
C PRO A 142 2.42 6.60 13.22
N VAL A 143 3.68 6.69 12.78
CA VAL A 143 4.67 7.70 13.17
C VAL A 143 5.12 8.55 11.98
N PHE A 144 5.53 9.78 12.26
CA PHE A 144 6.15 10.67 11.27
C PHE A 144 7.10 11.66 11.95
N SER A 145 8.18 12.05 11.25
CA SER A 145 9.10 13.07 11.74
C SER A 145 8.58 14.49 11.53
N LYS A 146 9.04 15.40 12.38
CA LYS A 146 8.73 16.83 12.27
C LYS A 146 9.20 17.43 10.95
N GLU A 147 10.37 17.06 10.47
CA GLU A 147 10.97 17.54 9.21
C GLU A 147 10.10 17.12 8.03
N ARG A 148 9.67 15.86 8.00
CA ARG A 148 8.79 15.33 6.95
C ARG A 148 7.45 16.07 6.91
N LEU A 149 6.88 16.42 8.06
CA LEU A 149 5.69 17.27 8.11
C LEU A 149 5.96 18.68 7.58
N ILE A 150 7.09 19.29 7.92
CA ILE A 150 7.46 20.62 7.44
C ILE A 150 7.66 20.63 5.91
N GLU A 151 8.38 19.65 5.35
CA GLU A 151 8.56 19.46 3.91
C GLU A 151 7.21 19.32 3.20
N THR A 152 6.38 18.39 3.66
CA THR A 152 5.06 18.14 3.08
C THR A 152 4.17 19.39 3.19
N CYS A 153 4.21 20.12 4.30
CA CYS A 153 3.49 21.38 4.43
C CYS A 153 3.99 22.46 3.46
N ARG A 154 5.27 22.44 3.05
CA ARG A 154 5.81 23.35 2.03
C ARG A 154 5.34 22.94 0.63
N GLU A 155 5.39 21.65 0.28
CA GLU A 155 4.86 21.11 -0.99
C GLU A 155 3.39 21.51 -1.21
N TYR A 156 2.59 21.51 -0.13
CA TYR A 156 1.16 21.84 -0.15
C TYR A 156 0.83 23.33 0.10
N GLY A 157 1.83 24.22 0.17
CA GLY A 157 1.64 25.65 0.43
C GLY A 157 0.95 25.97 1.78
N ALA A 158 1.06 25.05 2.74
CA ALA A 158 0.39 25.08 4.04
C ALA A 158 1.34 25.43 5.20
N TYR A 159 2.65 25.50 4.96
CA TYR A 159 3.64 25.77 6.00
C TYR A 159 3.60 27.24 6.47
N ASP A 160 3.24 27.43 7.75
CA ASP A 160 3.22 28.73 8.44
C ASP A 160 4.30 28.69 9.52
N ALA A 161 5.51 29.14 9.22
CA ALA A 161 6.64 29.00 10.15
C ALA A 161 6.42 29.65 11.53
N PRO A 162 5.85 30.88 11.64
CA PRO A 162 5.51 31.48 12.92
C PRO A 162 4.51 30.66 13.75
N ASN A 163 3.47 30.10 13.13
CA ASN A 163 2.37 29.47 13.85
C ASN A 163 2.45 27.93 13.94
N PHE A 164 3.30 27.26 13.15
CA PHE A 164 3.37 25.80 13.03
C PHE A 164 3.49 25.10 14.39
N ALA A 165 4.45 25.51 15.23
CA ALA A 165 4.64 24.91 16.56
C ALA A 165 3.40 25.10 17.46
N SER A 166 2.74 26.26 17.36
CA SER A 166 1.51 26.57 18.09
C SER A 166 0.30 25.78 17.59
N HIS A 167 0.23 25.51 16.27
CA HIS A 167 -0.80 24.66 15.69
C HIS A 167 -0.64 23.20 16.12
N MET A 168 0.57 22.63 16.00
CA MET A 168 0.83 21.24 16.41
C MET A 168 0.68 21.04 17.93
N LYS A 169 1.14 22.00 18.76
CA LYS A 169 1.00 21.92 20.23
C LYS A 169 -0.47 21.93 20.70
N LYS A 170 -1.40 22.47 19.91
CA LYS A 170 -2.84 22.44 20.19
C LYS A 170 -3.51 21.09 19.90
N GLN A 171 -2.79 20.12 19.33
CA GLN A 171 -3.34 18.84 18.85
C GLN A 171 -2.71 17.65 19.59
N ARG A 172 -2.43 17.82 20.89
CA ARG A 172 -1.82 16.79 21.77
C ARG A 172 -2.74 15.61 22.08
N ASP A 173 -4.04 15.78 21.84
CA ASP A 173 -5.05 14.73 21.78
C ASP A 173 -4.88 13.81 20.56
N LEU A 174 -4.28 14.33 19.47
CA LEU A 174 -4.07 13.59 18.23
C LEU A 174 -2.63 13.09 18.06
N PHE A 175 -1.64 13.86 18.50
CA PHE A 175 -0.21 13.59 18.26
C PHE A 175 0.59 13.54 19.57
N ILE A 176 1.19 12.40 19.85
CA ILE A 176 2.12 12.21 20.99
C ILE A 176 3.54 12.45 20.50
N SER A 177 4.28 13.33 21.19
CA SER A 177 5.69 13.64 20.86
C SER A 177 6.62 12.55 21.39
N GLN A 178 7.44 11.99 20.50
CA GLN A 178 8.44 10.96 20.76
C GLN A 178 9.80 11.48 20.27
N GLY A 179 10.43 12.33 21.08
CA GLY A 179 11.64 13.05 20.66
C GLY A 179 11.35 13.98 19.49
N ASN A 180 11.90 13.65 18.31
CA ASN A 180 11.71 14.41 17.07
C ASN A 180 10.58 13.87 16.16
N GLU A 181 9.91 12.80 16.60
CA GLU A 181 8.81 12.17 15.90
C GLU A 181 7.47 12.41 16.62
N TRP A 182 6.38 12.20 15.89
CA TRP A 182 5.03 12.22 16.40
C TRP A 182 4.31 10.92 16.05
N SER A 183 3.65 10.30 17.03
CA SER A 183 2.79 9.14 16.84
C SER A 183 1.30 9.52 16.90
N LEU A 184 0.48 8.89 16.06
CA LEU A 184 -0.97 9.07 16.05
C LEU A 184 -1.61 8.33 17.23
N THR A 185 -2.42 9.04 18.02
CA THR A 185 -3.35 8.42 18.98
C THR A 185 -4.46 7.64 18.24
N VAL A 186 -5.19 6.75 18.93
CA VAL A 186 -6.32 6.01 18.34
C VAL A 186 -7.39 6.96 17.75
N PRO A 187 -7.81 8.07 18.41
CA PRO A 187 -8.68 9.07 17.79
C PRO A 187 -8.10 9.72 16.53
N ALA A 188 -6.77 9.93 16.47
CA ALA A 188 -6.11 10.45 15.28
C ALA A 188 -6.07 9.43 14.14
N GLN A 189 -5.84 8.15 14.43
CA GLN A 189 -5.89 7.07 13.44
C GLN A 189 -7.28 6.98 12.78
N GLN A 190 -8.35 7.02 13.57
CA GLN A 190 -9.72 7.11 13.06
C GLN A 190 -9.91 8.36 12.17
N ARG A 191 -9.48 9.54 12.66
CA ARG A 191 -9.60 10.79 11.90
C ARG A 191 -8.77 10.80 10.61
N ALA A 192 -7.65 10.08 10.58
CA ALA A 192 -6.83 9.88 9.39
C ALA A 192 -7.52 8.96 8.38
N ALA A 193 -8.17 7.88 8.84
CA ALA A 193 -8.99 7.02 8.00
C ALA A 193 -10.15 7.78 7.35
N ASP A 194 -10.87 8.60 8.13
CA ASP A 194 -11.96 9.42 7.60
C ASP A 194 -11.46 10.47 6.60
N ALA A 195 -10.27 11.05 6.83
CA ALA A 195 -9.61 11.91 5.85
C ALA A 195 -9.23 11.15 4.56
N ILE A 196 -8.74 9.91 4.64
CA ILE A 196 -8.43 9.09 3.45
C ILE A 196 -9.69 8.79 2.64
N LYS A 197 -10.81 8.49 3.31
CA LYS A 197 -12.11 8.30 2.67
C LYS A 197 -12.60 9.58 1.98
N ASP A 198 -12.57 10.72 2.68
CA ASP A 198 -13.00 12.03 2.16
C ASP A 198 -12.16 12.48 0.94
N LEU A 199 -10.85 12.23 0.95
CA LEU A 199 -9.95 12.60 -0.15
C LEU A 199 -9.99 11.62 -1.34
N ALA A 200 -10.61 10.45 -1.18
CA ALA A 200 -10.76 9.44 -2.22
C ALA A 200 -12.15 9.42 -2.89
N ALA A 201 -13.09 10.20 -2.36
CA ALA A 201 -14.44 10.40 -2.89
C ALA A 201 -14.47 11.54 -3.93
#